data_AF-A0A9D4FLI4-F1
#
_entry.id   AF-A0A9D4FLI4-F1
#
_cell.length_a   1.000
_cell.length_b   1.000
_cell.length_c   1.000
_cell.angle_alpha   90.00
_cell.angle_beta   90.00
_cell.angle_gamma   90.00
#
_symmetry.space_group_name_H-M   'P 1'
#
loop_
_entity.id
_entity.type
_entity.pdbx_description
1 polymer ?
#
loop_
_entity_poly.entity_id
_entity_poly.type
_entity_poly.pdbx_seq_one_letter_code
_entity_poly.pdbx_strand_id
1 'polypeptide(L)'
;MCPLLVQSHARVFNYPLAQHGDSCYELQTDETVTWEHGEAFCKQRGGHLVSITSAAEQAFVEAFMTRNNPNHAVWIGLNDRNVEGTYEWTSGVVYI
;
A
#
# COMPACT_ATOMS: atom_id res chain seq x y z
N MET A 1 -7.38 12.28 8.85
CA MET A 1 -7.35 11.25 9.91
C MET A 1 -7.69 9.94 9.23
N CYS A 2 -6.75 8.99 9.18
CA CYS A 2 -7.09 7.63 8.79
C CYS A 2 -8.23 7.15 9.68
N PRO A 3 -9.35 6.64 9.13
CA PRO A 3 -10.36 6.04 9.95
C PRO A 3 -9.75 4.80 10.59
N LEU A 4 -9.18 4.97 11.79
CA LEU A 4 -9.04 3.90 12.76
C LEU A 4 -10.46 3.37 12.90
N LEU A 5 -10.72 2.20 12.34
CA LEU A 5 -12.04 1.58 12.37
C LEU A 5 -12.49 1.56 13.83
N VAL A 6 -13.41 2.46 14.18
CA VAL A 6 -14.13 2.46 15.44
C VAL A 6 -15.07 1.27 15.35
N GLN A 7 -14.61 0.08 15.69
CA GLN A 7 -15.51 -1.06 15.89
C GLN A 7 -15.24 -1.75 17.22
N SER A 8 -16.32 -1.77 18.01
CA SER A 8 -16.49 -2.31 19.35
C SER A 8 -16.31 -3.82 19.47
N HIS A 9 -15.86 -4.51 18.42
CA HIS A 9 -15.55 -5.92 18.45
C HIS A 9 -14.26 -6.14 17.64
N ALA A 10 -13.21 -6.53 18.35
CA ALA A 10 -11.86 -6.68 17.84
C ALA A 10 -11.78 -7.48 16.53
N ARG A 11 -11.41 -6.79 15.45
CA ARG A 11 -10.31 -7.25 14.63
C ARG A 11 -9.20 -6.23 14.79
N VAL A 12 -8.25 -6.53 15.67
CA VAL A 12 -6.95 -5.86 15.65
C VAL A 12 -6.40 -6.12 14.26
N PHE A 13 -6.35 -5.12 13.40
CA PHE A 13 -5.51 -5.23 12.22
C PHE A 13 -4.09 -5.16 12.74
N ASN A 14 -3.40 -6.30 12.76
CA ASN A 14 -2.03 -6.44 13.27
C ASN A 14 -0.97 -5.75 12.38
N TYR A 15 -1.40 -4.86 11.48
CA TYR A 15 -0.55 -4.26 10.47
C TYR A 15 -0.19 -2.82 10.86
N PRO A 16 1.08 -2.43 10.69
CA PRO A 16 1.50 -1.04 10.82
C PRO A 16 0.63 -0.12 9.95
N LEU A 17 0.13 0.98 10.53
CA LEU A 17 -0.67 2.00 9.85
C LEU A 17 0.02 3.37 9.98
N ALA A 18 0.00 4.17 8.92
CA ALA A 18 0.47 5.55 8.95
C ALA A 18 -0.36 6.46 8.02
N GLN A 19 -0.32 7.76 8.28
CA GLN A 19 -0.93 8.79 7.43
C GLN A 19 0.18 9.66 6.82
N HIS A 20 0.07 9.98 5.53
CA HIS A 20 0.89 10.98 4.84
C HIS A 20 0.02 11.77 3.87
N GLY A 21 -0.06 13.09 4.08
CA GLY A 21 -1.06 13.92 3.42
C GLY A 21 -2.48 13.44 3.71
N ASP A 22 -3.26 13.29 2.64
CA ASP A 22 -4.65 12.79 2.68
C ASP A 22 -4.76 11.26 2.55
N SER A 23 -3.63 10.57 2.42
CA SER A 23 -3.56 9.12 2.20
C SER A 23 -3.23 8.35 3.48
N CYS A 24 -3.70 7.10 3.53
CA CYS A 24 -3.46 6.14 4.61
C CYS A 24 -2.73 4.92 4.07
N TYR A 25 -1.73 4.45 4.80
CA TYR A 25 -0.80 3.42 4.38
C TYR A 25 -0.80 2.32 5.42
N GLU A 26 -1.08 1.11 4.97
CA GLU A 26 -1.07 -0.09 5.81
C GLU A 26 -0.05 -1.08 5.22
N LEU A 27 0.80 -1.64 6.08
CA LEU A 27 1.85 -2.57 5.66
C LEU A 27 1.45 -4.00 5.99
N GLN A 28 1.17 -4.80 4.95
CA GLN A 28 0.99 -6.24 5.13
C GLN A 28 2.37 -6.92 5.27
N THR A 29 2.57 -7.62 6.39
CA THR A 29 3.86 -8.27 6.73
C THR A 29 3.76 -9.78 6.94
N ASP A 30 2.55 -10.34 6.95
CA ASP A 30 2.33 -11.69 7.49
C ASP A 30 2.56 -12.79 6.45
N GLU A 31 2.57 -12.48 5.15
CA GLU A 31 2.61 -13.51 4.11
C GLU A 31 3.44 -13.10 2.89
N THR A 32 4.21 -14.06 2.35
CA THR A 32 4.83 -13.96 1.02
C THR A 32 3.75 -14.18 -0.04
N VAL A 33 3.00 -13.13 -0.34
CA VAL A 33 1.89 -13.18 -1.29
C VAL A 33 2.35 -12.82 -2.71
N THR A 34 1.65 -13.33 -3.73
CA THR A 34 1.83 -12.83 -5.09
C THR A 34 1.31 -11.40 -5.19
N TRP A 35 1.72 -10.67 -6.23
CA TRP A 35 1.25 -9.31 -6.46
C TRP A 35 -0.28 -9.23 -6.55
N GLU A 36 -0.92 -10.20 -7.21
CA GLU A 36 -2.39 -10.26 -7.35
C GLU A 36 -3.10 -10.42 -6.00
N HIS A 37 -2.53 -11.24 -5.11
CA HIS A 37 -3.06 -11.42 -3.77
C HIS A 37 -2.90 -10.14 -2.94
N GLY A 38 -1.77 -9.44 -3.07
CA GLY A 38 -1.55 -8.15 -2.42
C GLY A 38 -2.58 -7.10 -2.86
N GLU A 39 -2.82 -6.97 -4.16
CA GLU A 39 -3.84 -6.05 -4.68
C GLU A 39 -5.26 -6.45 -4.25
N ALA A 40 -5.59 -7.75 -4.26
CA ALA A 40 -6.89 -8.22 -3.76
C ALA A 40 -7.09 -7.92 -2.27
N PHE A 41 -6.04 -8.08 -1.45
CA PHE A 41 -6.04 -7.75 -0.03
C PHE A 41 -6.31 -6.26 0.20
N CYS A 42 -5.60 -5.38 -0.51
CA CYS A 42 -5.81 -3.93 -0.41
C CYS A 42 -7.23 -3.52 -0.85
N LYS A 43 -7.73 -4.10 -1.95
CA LYS A 43 -9.10 -3.86 -2.45
C LYS A 43 -10.17 -4.26 -1.44
N GLN A 44 -9.99 -5.39 -0.74
CA GLN A 44 -10.91 -5.82 0.31
C GLN A 44 -11.04 -4.80 1.46
N ARG A 45 -10.01 -3.97 1.65
CA ARG A 45 -9.92 -2.94 2.69
C ARG A 45 -10.33 -1.55 2.19
N GLY A 46 -10.82 -1.45 0.96
CA GLY A 46 -11.23 -0.19 0.34
C GLY A 46 -10.07 0.66 -0.18
N GLY A 47 -8.89 0.06 -0.41
CA GLY A 47 -7.73 0.72 -0.98
C GLY A 47 -7.13 -0.07 -2.15
N HIS A 48 -5.89 0.25 -2.51
CA HIS A 48 -5.10 -0.41 -3.55
C HIS A 48 -3.68 -0.62 -3.04
N LEU A 49 -2.88 -1.44 -3.72
CA LEU A 49 -1.42 -1.39 -3.52
C LEU A 49 -0.93 0.06 -3.73
N VAL A 50 0.10 0.43 -2.96
CA VAL A 50 0.55 1.83 -2.91
C VAL A 50 0.92 2.33 -4.30
N SER A 51 0.38 3.50 -4.66
CA SER A 51 0.87 4.32 -5.77
C SER A 51 1.81 5.37 -5.23
N ILE A 52 2.91 5.63 -5.94
CA ILE A 52 3.88 6.64 -5.53
C ILE A 52 3.95 7.70 -6.63
N THR A 53 3.53 8.91 -6.27
CA THR A 53 3.28 10.01 -7.21
C THR A 53 4.16 11.22 -6.94
N SER A 54 4.94 11.20 -5.86
CA SER A 54 5.88 12.27 -5.53
C SER A 54 7.12 11.73 -4.82
N ALA A 55 8.22 12.50 -4.90
CA ALA A 55 9.45 12.19 -4.17
C ALA A 55 9.23 12.22 -2.64
N ALA A 56 8.31 13.06 -2.15
CA ALA A 56 7.96 13.13 -0.73
C ALA A 56 7.24 11.86 -0.27
N GLU A 57 6.31 11.36 -1.08
CA GLU A 57 5.61 10.08 -0.83
C GLU A 57 6.58 8.90 -0.88
N GLN A 58 7.49 8.86 -1.86
CA GLN A 58 8.56 7.85 -1.94
C GLN A 58 9.39 7.81 -0.65
N ALA A 59 9.90 8.96 -0.20
CA ALA A 59 10.72 9.05 1.00
C ALA A 59 9.94 8.63 2.27
N PHE A 60 8.65 8.98 2.34
CA PHE A 60 7.77 8.55 3.42
C PHE A 60 7.59 7.02 3.42
N VAL A 61 7.29 6.41 2.26
CA VAL A 61 7.09 4.96 2.12
C VAL A 61 8.37 4.21 2.48
N GLU A 62 9.54 4.66 2.01
CA GLU A 62 10.84 4.07 2.37
C GLU A 62 11.11 4.09 3.88
N ALA A 63 10.87 5.24 4.53
CA ALA A 63 11.05 5.38 5.97
C ALA A 63 10.04 4.50 6.75
N PHE A 64 8.80 4.41 6.26
CA PHE A 64 7.76 3.57 6.84
C PHE A 64 8.12 2.09 6.73
N MET A 65 8.60 1.63 5.58
CA MET A 65 9.07 0.25 5.39
C MET A 65 10.30 -0.05 6.24
N THR A 66 11.30 0.84 6.25
CA THR A 66 12.53 0.64 7.03
C THR A 66 12.24 0.46 8.52
N ARG A 67 11.26 1.20 9.05
CA ARG A 67 10.87 1.11 10.46
C ARG A 67 10.12 -0.17 10.80
N ASN A 68 9.26 -0.65 9.90
CA ASN A 68 8.27 -1.68 10.24
C ASN A 68 8.52 -3.05 9.57
N ASN A 69 9.31 -3.11 8.50
CA ASN A 69 9.66 -4.34 7.78
C ASN A 69 11.08 -4.26 7.19
N PRO A 70 12.12 -4.08 8.04
CA PRO A 70 13.49 -3.87 7.58
C PRO A 70 14.03 -5.07 6.81
N ASN A 71 14.69 -4.83 5.67
CA ASN A 71 15.30 -5.84 4.79
C ASN A 71 14.32 -6.77 4.03
N HIS A 72 13.04 -6.42 3.98
CA HIS A 72 12.04 -7.17 3.21
C HIS A 72 11.52 -6.33 2.03
N ALA A 73 11.34 -6.97 0.89
CA ALA A 73 10.66 -6.37 -0.26
C ALA A 73 9.15 -6.44 -0.07
N VAL A 74 8.44 -5.44 -0.62
CA VAL A 74 6.98 -5.39 -0.61
C VAL A 74 6.46 -5.06 -2.01
N TRP A 75 5.23 -5.47 -2.28
CA TRP A 75 4.56 -5.12 -3.53
C TRP A 75 4.05 -3.68 -3.52
N ILE A 76 4.12 -3.04 -4.68
CA ILE A 76 3.51 -1.74 -4.99
C ILE A 76 2.56 -1.87 -6.17
N GLY A 77 1.71 -0.87 -6.42
CA GLY A 77 0.66 -0.94 -7.42
C GLY A 77 1.12 -0.77 -8.87
N LEU A 78 2.40 -0.49 -9.12
CA LEU A 78 2.91 -0.24 -10.47
C LEU A 78 2.97 -1.56 -11.24
N ASN A 79 2.41 -1.59 -12.44
CA ASN A 79 2.35 -2.78 -13.27
C ASN A 79 2.15 -2.43 -14.75
N ASP A 80 2.39 -3.40 -15.64
CA ASP A 80 2.25 -3.31 -17.10
C ASP A 80 1.36 -4.44 -17.66
N ARG A 81 0.46 -4.97 -16.84
CA ARG A 81 -0.32 -6.18 -17.14
C ARG A 81 -1.28 -6.02 -18.32
N ASN A 82 -1.73 -4.79 -18.57
CA ASN A 82 -2.62 -4.49 -19.69
C ASN A 82 -1.85 -4.41 -21.01
N VAL A 83 -0.69 -3.74 -21.01
CA VAL A 83 0.18 -3.57 -22.17
C VAL A 83 1.64 -3.57 -21.71
N GLU A 84 2.38 -4.61 -22.09
CA GLU A 84 3.82 -4.73 -21.79
C GLU A 84 4.58 -3.45 -22.19
N GLY A 85 5.43 -2.95 -21.30
CA GLY A 85 6.17 -1.70 -21.49
C GLY A 85 5.36 -0.41 -21.26
N THR A 86 4.06 -0.51 -20.94
CA THR A 86 3.22 0.63 -20.54
C THR A 86 2.81 0.47 -19.07
N TYR A 87 3.45 1.24 -18.19
CA TYR A 87 3.21 1.14 -16.76
C TYR A 87 2.04 2.00 -16.29
N GLU A 88 1.23 1.43 -15.40
CA GLU A 88 0.09 2.08 -14.76
C GLU A 88 -0.04 1.66 -13.28
N TRP A 89 -0.69 2.51 -12.50
CA TRP A 89 -1.01 2.22 -11.11
C TRP A 89 -2.37 1.54 -10.99
N THR A 90 -2.48 0.49 -10.18
CA THR A 90 -3.79 -0.16 -9.90
C THR A 90 -4.82 0.76 -9.25
N SER A 91 -4.36 1.81 -8.56
CA SER A 91 -5.20 2.87 -8.00
C SER A 91 -5.80 3.82 -9.06
N GLY A 92 -5.35 3.73 -10.31
CA GLY A 92 -5.78 4.60 -11.41
C GLY A 92 -5.18 6.01 -11.38
N VAL A 93 -4.24 6.28 -10.47
CA VAL A 93 -3.59 7.59 -10.38
C VAL A 93 -2.64 7.77 -11.56
N VAL A 94 -2.66 8.96 -12.18
CA VAL A 94 -1.87 9.27 -13.37
C VAL A 94 -0.62 10.05 -12.96
N TYR A 95 0.50 9.80 -13.65
CA TYR A 95 1.68 10.65 -13.59
C TYR A 95 1.32 12.04 -14.11
N ILE A 96 1.21 13.02 -13.22
CA ILE A 96 1.11 14.45 -13.56
C ILE A 96 2.45 15.13 -13.33
#